data_AF-A0A6B1BTH0-F1
#
_entry.id   AF-A0A6B1BTH0-F1
#
_cell.length_a   1.000
_cell.length_b   1.000
_cell.length_c   1.000
_cell.angle_alpha   90.00
_cell.angle_beta   90.00
_cell.angle_gamma   90.00
#
_symmetry.space_group_name_H-M   'P 1'
#
loop_
_entity.id
_entity.type
_entity.pdbx_description
1 polymer ?
#
loop_
_entity_poly.entity_id
_entity_poly.type
_entity_poly.pdbx_seq_one_letter_code
_entity_poly.pdbx_strand_id
1 'polypeptide(L)'
;MKDSSIALLKKFKRHYHKCKKSAAELSNSGGNFGFSLNFESGNLKFKREIPDEEKTTQFVVLMRRFLNPLDSIFYKKIWSILKNEFPETLSEEIIQTIEIWIEQLRTGYIGFSLNGKSVSAEDIYRIISDGEFFQEEESLQSSLKALKIGYLERNLSLSLFYDYSVNGLHVVSGLFDLILKAEKSAQYQSKFQDPPVKNKKCIYCLTENGSFTSEEHIIPESLGNDEYILPKGYVCDTCNNKVLSHLDNQLIQSAPISFLRVLFLAHTKAGKLPTARFQDAVIEKIRPRELKILSQTNTNQMQVTELDDGTFRGSLSLSNCKFSPKDIGRALYKIALGFIAFDYGQDTACHPKFDAARKFITTGTDAPNGLLIQLESIPTPEIAVQYVNLEPKGTAFFINIYGFLSFINIEDAPQMQMHKVLKELNFELISLKE
;
A
#
# COMPACT_ATOMS: atom_id res chain seq x y z
N MET A 1 4.05 -14.84 9.43
CA MET A 1 5.51 -15.00 9.60
C MET A 1 6.08 -13.67 10.05
N LYS A 2 7.03 -13.61 11.00
CA LYS A 2 7.73 -12.35 11.29
C LYS A 2 8.59 -12.00 10.08
N ASP A 3 8.44 -10.80 9.53
CA ASP A 3 9.35 -10.30 8.50
C ASP A 3 10.79 -10.41 9.03
N SER A 4 11.68 -10.99 8.23
CA SER A 4 13.11 -10.96 8.56
C SER A 4 13.60 -9.51 8.62
N SER A 5 14.60 -9.23 9.45
CA SER A 5 15.19 -7.89 9.55
C SER A 5 15.63 -7.36 8.17
N ILE A 6 16.16 -8.22 7.29
CA ILE A 6 16.49 -7.88 5.90
C ILE A 6 15.26 -7.39 5.13
N ALA A 7 14.14 -8.12 5.21
CA ALA A 7 12.93 -7.76 4.50
C ALA A 7 12.46 -6.37 4.93
N LEU A 8 12.51 -6.08 6.24
CA LEU A 8 12.21 -4.76 6.79
C LEU A 8 13.17 -3.68 6.30
N LEU A 9 14.49 -3.93 6.26
CA LEU A 9 15.47 -2.97 5.73
C LEU A 9 15.29 -2.70 4.24
N LYS A 10 15.02 -3.75 3.43
CA LYS A 10 14.70 -3.62 2.00
C LYS A 10 13.41 -2.80 1.80
N LYS A 11 12.37 -3.07 2.59
CA LYS A 11 11.07 -2.37 2.59
C LYS A 11 11.25 -0.90 2.98
N PHE A 12 12.02 -0.60 4.02
CA PHE A 12 12.38 0.75 4.44
C PHE A 12 13.07 1.53 3.33
N LYS A 13 14.11 0.96 2.69
CA LYS A 13 14.83 1.62 1.58
C LYS A 13 13.91 1.91 0.39
N ARG A 14 13.11 0.93 -0.03
CA ARG A 14 12.15 1.10 -1.15
C ARG A 14 11.18 2.24 -0.86
N HIS A 15 10.65 2.29 0.36
CA HIS A 15 9.72 3.35 0.76
C HIS A 15 10.40 4.72 0.92
N TYR A 16 11.64 4.75 1.42
CA TYR A 16 12.42 5.98 1.57
C TYR A 16 12.63 6.68 0.22
N HIS A 17 12.92 5.94 -0.85
CA HIS A 17 13.05 6.54 -2.17
C HIS A 17 11.76 7.22 -2.68
N LYS A 18 10.58 6.66 -2.37
CA LYS A 18 9.28 7.28 -2.68
C LYS A 18 9.13 8.59 -1.89
N CYS A 19 9.44 8.56 -0.60
CA CYS A 19 9.36 9.72 0.28
C CYS A 19 10.36 10.83 -0.11
N LYS A 20 11.63 10.49 -0.36
CA LYS A 20 12.68 11.42 -0.82
C LYS A 20 12.28 12.14 -2.10
N LYS A 21 11.69 11.42 -3.06
CA LYS A 21 11.18 12.01 -4.30
C LYS A 21 10.06 13.01 -4.01
N SER A 22 9.08 12.63 -3.19
CA SER A 22 7.97 13.51 -2.80
C SER A 22 8.45 14.76 -2.05
N ALA A 23 9.43 14.62 -1.15
CA ALA A 23 10.06 15.75 -0.46
C ALA A 23 10.75 16.73 -1.43
N ALA A 24 11.46 16.22 -2.44
CA ALA A 24 12.05 17.06 -3.47
C ALA A 24 10.99 17.79 -4.32
N GLU A 25 9.91 17.10 -4.70
CA GLU A 25 8.79 17.70 -5.42
C GLU A 25 8.09 18.81 -4.61
N LEU A 26 7.95 18.61 -3.30
CA LEU A 26 7.42 19.59 -2.34
C LEU A 26 8.33 20.82 -2.22
N SER A 27 9.63 20.61 -2.01
CA SER A 27 10.63 21.68 -1.95
C SER A 27 10.60 22.54 -3.21
N ASN A 28 10.50 21.92 -4.39
CA ASN A 28 10.49 22.62 -5.68
C ASN A 28 9.20 23.45 -5.93
N SER A 29 8.11 23.22 -5.19
CA SER A 29 6.89 24.06 -5.24
C SER A 29 6.95 25.32 -4.38
N GLY A 30 8.12 25.70 -3.86
CA GLY A 30 8.23 26.78 -2.86
C GLY A 30 7.98 26.26 -1.44
N GLY A 31 8.46 25.04 -1.16
CA GLY A 31 8.13 24.18 -0.04
C GLY A 31 8.58 24.60 1.35
N ASN A 32 8.49 25.87 1.71
CA ASN A 32 8.72 26.30 3.08
C ASN A 32 7.41 26.26 3.86
N PHE A 33 7.36 25.39 4.88
CA PHE A 33 6.38 25.55 5.95
C PHE A 33 6.80 26.78 6.75
N GLY A 34 6.04 27.87 6.58
CA GLY A 34 6.33 29.15 7.23
C GLY A 34 5.17 29.59 8.08
N PHE A 35 5.46 30.05 9.30
CA PHE A 35 4.52 30.83 10.08
C PHE A 35 5.11 32.23 10.31
N SER A 36 4.30 33.27 10.13
CA SER A 36 4.68 34.63 10.53
C SER A 36 3.52 35.32 11.25
N LEU A 37 3.85 35.94 12.38
CA LEU A 37 2.95 36.75 13.20
C LEU A 37 3.43 38.20 13.11
N ASN A 38 2.65 39.06 12.46
CA ASN A 38 2.94 40.48 12.35
C ASN A 38 1.90 41.29 13.12
N PHE A 39 2.36 42.20 13.97
CA PHE A 39 1.48 43.13 14.68
C PHE A 39 1.53 44.48 13.96
N GLU A 40 0.44 44.86 13.29
CA GLU A 40 0.34 46.14 12.56
C GLU A 40 -0.94 46.87 12.97
N SER A 41 -0.81 48.10 13.47
CA SER A 41 -1.93 49.01 13.76
C SER A 41 -3.04 48.41 14.63
N GLY A 42 -2.65 47.69 15.69
CA GLY A 42 -3.60 47.05 16.62
C GLY A 42 -4.23 45.75 16.08
N ASN A 43 -3.87 45.31 14.88
CA ASN A 43 -4.34 44.06 14.29
C ASN A 43 -3.21 43.04 14.20
N LEU A 44 -3.46 41.84 14.71
CA LEU A 44 -2.58 40.69 14.51
C LEU A 44 -2.82 40.11 13.11
N LYS A 45 -1.83 40.22 12.23
CA LYS A 45 -1.82 39.55 10.92
C LYS A 45 -1.09 38.22 11.03
N PHE A 46 -1.82 37.15 10.79
CA PHE A 46 -1.30 35.79 10.72
C PHE A 46 -1.12 35.38 9.26
N LYS A 47 0.08 34.92 8.88
CA LYS A 47 0.33 34.31 7.57
C LYS A 47 0.94 32.93 7.77
N ARG A 48 0.34 31.94 7.13
CA ARG A 48 0.85 30.57 7.03
C ARG A 48 1.17 30.29 5.57
N GLU A 49 2.38 29.84 5.32
CA GLU A 49 2.79 29.29 4.04
C GLU A 49 2.74 27.77 4.20
N ILE A 50 1.64 27.17 3.73
CA ILE A 50 1.62 25.75 3.42
C ILE A 50 2.02 25.67 1.95
N PRO A 51 2.99 24.80 1.58
CA PRO A 51 3.27 24.52 0.19
C PRO A 51 2.02 24.02 -0.55
N ASP A 52 2.18 23.68 -1.83
CA ASP A 52 1.15 22.97 -2.60
C ASP A 52 0.49 21.85 -1.77
N GLU A 53 -0.83 21.94 -1.62
CA GLU A 53 -1.60 21.10 -0.69
C GLU A 53 -1.56 19.63 -1.09
N GLU A 54 -1.60 19.36 -2.40
CA GLU A 54 -1.55 18.01 -2.95
C GLU A 54 -0.19 17.36 -2.63
N LYS A 55 0.92 18.05 -2.93
CA LYS A 55 2.27 17.58 -2.63
C LYS A 55 2.51 17.44 -1.13
N THR A 56 2.00 18.37 -0.33
CA THR A 56 2.07 18.31 1.14
C THR A 56 1.37 17.05 1.65
N THR A 57 0.16 16.79 1.16
CA THR A 57 -0.62 15.59 1.54
C THR A 57 0.10 14.32 1.11
N GLN A 58 0.62 14.26 -0.11
CA GLN A 58 1.40 13.13 -0.61
C GLN A 58 2.61 12.83 0.27
N PHE A 59 3.37 13.87 0.64
CA PHE A 59 4.53 13.74 1.51
C PHE A 59 4.17 13.19 2.89
N VAL A 60 3.14 13.75 3.53
CA VAL A 60 2.66 13.31 4.85
C VAL A 60 2.15 11.86 4.82
N VAL A 61 1.42 11.48 3.78
CA VAL A 61 0.96 10.10 3.56
C VAL A 61 2.12 9.14 3.47
N LEU A 62 3.19 9.49 2.74
CA LEU A 62 4.39 8.66 2.65
C LEU A 62 5.15 8.62 3.98
N MET A 63 5.27 9.74 4.69
CA MET A 63 5.95 9.81 5.98
C MET A 63 5.27 8.97 7.07
N ARG A 64 3.93 8.79 7.00
CA ARG A 64 3.17 8.05 8.01
C ARG A 64 3.73 6.66 8.29
N ARG A 65 4.23 5.94 7.29
CA ARG A 65 4.81 4.59 7.49
C ARG A 65 6.04 4.59 8.39
N PHE A 66 6.86 5.65 8.34
CA PHE A 66 8.02 5.78 9.21
C PHE A 66 7.64 6.24 10.60
N LEU A 67 6.54 6.97 10.76
CA LEU A 67 6.17 7.68 11.98
C LEU A 67 5.05 6.98 12.78
N ASN A 68 4.39 5.97 12.21
CA ASN A 68 3.36 5.18 12.88
C ASN A 68 3.97 3.97 13.61
N PRO A 69 3.85 3.85 14.94
CA PRO A 69 4.34 2.70 15.71
C PRO A 69 3.80 1.34 15.25
N LEU A 70 2.62 1.31 14.63
CA LEU A 70 1.99 0.09 14.12
C LEU A 70 2.60 -0.38 12.80
N ASP A 71 3.25 0.49 12.02
CA ASP A 71 3.87 0.08 10.75
C ASP A 71 5.15 -0.74 10.99
N SER A 72 5.34 -1.75 10.15
CA SER A 72 6.55 -2.57 10.05
C SER A 72 7.86 -1.77 9.94
N ILE A 73 7.85 -0.64 9.22
CA ILE A 73 9.04 0.18 8.96
C ILE A 73 9.13 1.44 9.83
N PHE A 74 8.45 1.43 10.98
CA PHE A 74 8.55 2.49 11.99
C PHE A 74 10.00 2.78 12.38
N TYR A 75 10.38 4.06 12.41
CA TYR A 75 11.79 4.45 12.57
C TYR A 75 12.45 3.88 13.83
N LYS A 76 11.74 3.82 14.98
CA LYS A 76 12.29 3.23 16.23
C LYS A 76 12.56 1.72 16.08
N LYS A 77 11.75 0.99 15.30
CA LYS A 77 11.97 -0.44 15.02
C LYS A 77 13.22 -0.64 14.18
N ILE A 78 13.37 0.15 13.12
CA ILE A 78 14.53 0.11 12.23
C ILE A 78 15.80 0.52 12.96
N TRP A 79 15.73 1.55 13.80
CA TRP A 79 16.84 1.96 14.65
C TRP A 79 17.27 0.86 15.62
N SER A 80 16.31 0.17 16.24
CA SER A 80 16.58 -0.99 17.11
C SER A 80 17.26 -2.13 16.34
N ILE A 81 16.80 -2.45 15.13
CA ILE A 81 17.43 -3.45 14.26
C ILE A 81 18.89 -3.07 13.98
N LEU A 82 19.15 -1.83 13.60
CA LEU A 82 20.51 -1.35 13.32
C LEU A 82 21.43 -1.49 14.54
N LYS A 83 20.96 -1.07 15.73
CA LYS A 83 21.73 -1.18 16.98
C LYS A 83 22.05 -2.62 17.37
N ASN A 84 21.07 -3.51 17.23
CA ASN A 84 21.21 -4.90 17.70
C ASN A 84 21.95 -5.79 16.71
N GLU A 85 21.72 -5.61 15.41
CA GLU A 85 22.23 -6.52 14.38
C GLU A 85 23.49 -6.04 13.68
N PHE A 86 23.76 -4.72 13.73
CA PHE A 86 24.90 -4.08 13.06
C PHE A 86 25.72 -3.13 13.96
N PRO A 87 26.02 -3.49 15.23
CA PRO A 87 26.69 -2.57 16.16
C PRO A 87 28.07 -2.11 15.69
N GLU A 88 28.80 -2.95 14.95
CA GLU A 88 30.14 -2.62 14.41
C GLU A 88 30.11 -1.46 13.40
N THR A 89 28.94 -1.15 12.84
CA THR A 89 28.77 -0.03 11.90
C THR A 89 28.40 1.29 12.57
N LEU A 90 28.22 1.27 13.90
CA LEU A 90 27.74 2.39 14.69
C LEU A 90 28.80 2.83 15.70
N SER A 91 29.45 3.98 15.46
CA SER A 91 30.28 4.62 16.48
C SER A 91 29.40 5.25 17.56
N GLU A 92 29.96 5.48 18.75
CA GLU A 92 29.26 6.20 19.84
C GLU A 92 28.75 7.58 19.39
N GLU A 93 29.55 8.30 18.59
CA GLU A 93 29.18 9.59 18.02
C GLU A 93 27.94 9.51 17.09
N ILE A 94 27.89 8.47 16.24
CA ILE A 94 26.74 8.24 15.36
C ILE A 94 25.48 7.94 16.19
N ILE A 95 25.60 7.09 17.21
CA ILE A 95 24.50 6.75 18.10
C ILE A 95 23.98 8.01 18.79
N GLN A 96 24.87 8.79 19.41
CA GLN A 96 24.50 10.04 20.08
C GLN A 96 23.80 11.01 19.12
N THR A 97 24.33 11.16 17.90
CA THR A 97 23.74 12.04 16.87
C THR A 97 22.31 11.62 16.53
N ILE A 98 22.06 10.34 16.26
CA ILE A 98 20.72 9.84 15.93
C ILE A 98 19.77 9.98 17.13
N GLU A 99 20.22 9.67 18.34
CA GLU A 99 19.40 9.80 19.55
C GLU A 99 19.02 11.26 19.82
N ILE A 100 19.92 12.22 19.57
CA ILE A 100 19.61 13.66 19.62
C ILE A 100 18.52 14.02 18.60
N TRP A 101 18.61 13.54 17.35
CA TRP A 101 17.59 13.83 16.34
C TRP A 101 16.23 13.20 16.68
N ILE A 102 16.23 11.99 17.24
CA ILE A 102 15.00 11.32 17.71
C ILE A 102 14.36 12.12 18.86
N GLU A 103 15.17 12.58 19.81
CA GLU A 103 14.66 13.37 20.93
C GLU A 103 14.12 14.72 20.45
N GLN A 104 14.83 15.41 19.55
CA GLN A 104 14.37 16.64 18.92
C GLN A 104 13.06 16.45 18.14
N LEU A 105 12.94 15.36 17.38
CA LEU A 105 11.71 14.99 16.69
C LEU A 105 10.56 14.82 17.69
N ARG A 106 10.81 14.12 18.79
CA ARG A 106 9.81 13.84 19.83
C ARG A 106 9.33 15.12 20.50
N THR A 107 10.25 15.94 21.01
CA THR A 107 9.90 17.14 21.78
C THR A 107 9.42 18.27 20.90
N GLY A 108 9.97 18.41 19.70
CA GLY A 108 9.83 19.58 18.85
C GLY A 108 10.69 20.76 19.32
N TYR A 109 10.70 21.82 18.51
CA TYR A 109 11.44 23.06 18.79
C TYR A 109 10.62 24.09 19.58
N ILE A 110 9.30 23.92 19.62
CA ILE A 110 8.36 24.85 20.24
C ILE A 110 7.63 24.09 21.35
N GLY A 111 7.71 24.62 22.58
CA GLY A 111 6.93 24.11 23.70
C GLY A 111 5.45 24.42 23.50
N PHE A 112 4.60 23.40 23.60
CA PHE A 112 3.16 23.54 23.46
C PHE A 112 2.47 23.03 24.73
N SER A 113 1.37 23.68 25.14
CA SER A 113 0.55 23.23 26.26
C SER A 113 -0.91 23.12 25.88
N LEU A 114 -1.54 21.99 26.17
CA LEU A 114 -2.95 21.74 25.96
C LEU A 114 -3.61 21.52 27.32
N ASN A 115 -4.62 22.33 27.66
CA ASN A 115 -5.33 22.25 28.95
C ASN A 115 -4.37 22.28 30.17
N GLY A 116 -3.35 23.15 30.12
CA GLY A 116 -2.37 23.31 31.20
C GLY A 116 -1.33 22.19 31.32
N LYS A 117 -1.32 21.21 30.41
CA LYS A 117 -0.32 20.14 30.35
C LYS A 117 0.62 20.37 29.17
N SER A 118 1.92 20.18 29.37
CA SER A 118 2.89 20.18 28.27
C SER A 118 2.61 19.01 27.33
N VAL A 119 2.63 19.27 26.03
CA VAL A 119 2.36 18.31 24.96
C VAL A 119 3.55 18.35 24.00
N SER A 120 4.08 17.17 23.66
CA SER A 120 5.22 17.04 22.76
C SER A 120 4.81 17.17 21.28
N ALA A 121 5.76 17.38 20.37
CA ALA A 121 5.49 17.34 18.94
C ALA A 121 4.98 15.95 18.48
N GLU A 122 5.49 14.86 19.06
CA GLU A 122 4.99 13.50 18.81
C GLU A 122 3.52 13.35 19.24
N ASP A 123 3.12 13.95 20.36
CA ASP A 123 1.72 13.94 20.82
C ASP A 123 0.81 14.74 19.89
N ILE A 124 1.22 15.94 19.46
CA ILE A 124 0.46 16.76 18.49
C ILE A 124 0.30 16.01 17.18
N TYR A 125 1.40 15.41 16.69
CA TYR A 125 1.35 14.58 15.49
C TYR A 125 0.33 13.46 15.63
N ARG A 126 0.36 12.70 16.74
CA ARG A 126 -0.59 11.61 17.00
C ARG A 126 -2.04 12.11 17.06
N ILE A 127 -2.30 13.22 17.77
CA ILE A 127 -3.66 13.76 17.91
C ILE A 127 -4.24 14.12 16.54
N ILE A 128 -3.45 14.79 15.67
CA ILE A 128 -3.92 15.19 14.33
C ILE A 128 -3.95 13.98 13.38
N SER A 129 -2.92 13.13 13.40
CA SER A 129 -2.81 11.99 12.49
C SER A 129 -3.95 11.00 12.72
N ASP A 130 -4.22 10.67 13.98
CA ASP A 130 -5.11 9.56 14.36
C ASP A 130 -6.49 10.07 14.78
N GLY A 131 -6.61 11.35 15.15
CA GLY A 131 -7.90 11.99 15.45
C GLY A 131 -8.66 12.52 14.22
N GLU A 132 -7.97 12.90 13.14
CA GLU A 132 -8.67 13.35 11.92
C GLU A 132 -8.05 12.91 10.58
N PHE A 133 -6.73 12.98 10.44
CA PHE A 133 -6.11 13.01 9.10
C PHE A 133 -6.15 11.63 8.42
N PHE A 134 -5.77 10.59 9.15
CA PHE A 134 -5.75 9.19 8.68
C PHE A 134 -6.88 8.36 9.28
N GLN A 135 -7.30 8.67 10.50
CA GLN A 135 -8.29 7.93 11.27
C GLN A 135 -9.19 8.89 12.04
N GLU A 136 -10.19 8.34 12.72
CA GLU A 136 -11.11 9.05 13.61
C GLU A 136 -11.13 8.36 14.97
N GLU A 137 -9.99 8.34 15.66
CA GLU A 137 -9.91 7.72 16.97
C GLU A 137 -10.77 8.54 17.96
N GLU A 138 -11.84 7.93 18.46
CA GLU A 138 -12.81 8.59 19.34
C GLU A 138 -12.15 9.12 20.62
N SER A 139 -11.17 8.38 21.14
CA SER A 139 -10.39 8.72 22.33
C SER A 139 -9.63 10.06 22.19
N LEU A 140 -9.29 10.46 20.95
CA LEU A 140 -8.51 11.66 20.64
C LEU A 140 -9.38 12.87 20.31
N GLN A 141 -10.70 12.71 20.15
CA GLN A 141 -11.58 13.79 19.69
C GLN A 141 -11.61 14.98 20.66
N SER A 142 -11.56 14.74 21.96
CA SER A 142 -11.50 15.81 22.97
C SER A 142 -10.21 16.62 22.85
N SER A 143 -9.08 15.95 22.64
CA SER A 143 -7.77 16.60 22.44
C SER A 143 -7.71 17.34 21.10
N LEU A 144 -8.28 16.77 20.04
CA LEU A 144 -8.37 17.38 18.72
C LEU A 144 -9.24 18.64 18.75
N LYS A 145 -10.40 18.60 19.43
CA LYS A 145 -11.24 19.77 19.65
C LYS A 145 -10.47 20.86 20.37
N ALA A 146 -9.70 20.51 21.41
CA ALA A 146 -8.87 21.45 22.16
C ALA A 146 -7.79 22.13 21.29
N LEU A 147 -7.19 21.41 20.33
CA LEU A 147 -6.25 21.99 19.36
C LEU A 147 -6.91 22.96 18.36
N LYS A 148 -8.24 22.92 18.23
CA LYS A 148 -9.01 23.68 17.23
C LYS A 148 -9.90 24.78 17.82
N ILE A 149 -9.81 25.06 19.13
CA ILE A 149 -10.70 26.03 19.82
C ILE A 149 -10.54 27.44 19.23
N GLY A 150 -9.34 27.84 18.83
CA GLY A 150 -9.06 29.15 18.25
C GLY A 150 -8.34 29.09 16.90
N TYR A 151 -8.36 30.23 16.19
CA TYR A 151 -7.75 30.35 14.86
C TYR A 151 -6.23 30.18 14.93
N LEU A 152 -5.58 30.70 15.97
CA LEU A 152 -4.12 30.61 16.14
C LEU A 152 -3.69 29.18 16.46
N GLU A 153 -4.36 28.54 17.41
CA GLU A 153 -4.11 27.18 17.88
C GLU A 153 -4.28 26.17 16.75
N ARG A 154 -5.34 26.32 15.94
CA ARG A 154 -5.57 25.48 14.76
C ARG A 154 -4.44 25.58 13.75
N ASN A 155 -3.99 26.79 13.44
CA ASN A 155 -2.94 26.96 12.44
C ASN A 155 -1.56 26.52 12.95
N LEU A 156 -1.25 26.79 14.22
CA LEU A 156 -0.01 26.38 14.86
C LEU A 156 0.09 24.85 14.98
N SER A 157 -0.98 24.19 15.44
CA SER A 157 -1.02 22.73 15.56
C SER A 157 -0.85 22.03 14.20
N LEU A 158 -1.47 22.56 13.14
CA LEU A 158 -1.24 22.08 11.77
C LEU A 158 0.20 22.29 11.30
N SER A 159 0.83 23.44 11.61
CA SER A 159 2.25 23.66 11.30
C SER A 159 3.11 22.62 11.99
N LEU A 160 2.91 22.40 13.30
CA LEU A 160 3.66 21.42 14.09
C LEU A 160 3.49 19.99 13.58
N PHE A 161 2.29 19.64 13.10
CA PHE A 161 2.04 18.34 12.45
C PHE A 161 2.87 18.16 11.17
N TYR A 162 2.94 19.18 10.31
CA TYR A 162 3.77 19.13 9.10
C TYR A 162 5.27 19.16 9.42
N ASP A 163 5.69 20.00 10.36
CA ASP A 163 7.07 20.10 10.83
C ASP A 163 7.54 18.76 11.40
N TYR A 164 6.70 18.04 12.15
CA TYR A 164 7.01 16.68 12.62
C TYR A 164 7.28 15.72 11.46
N SER A 165 6.52 15.82 10.36
CA SER A 165 6.75 14.99 9.17
C SER A 165 8.07 15.33 8.46
N VAL A 166 8.43 16.62 8.37
CA VAL A 166 9.70 17.08 7.79
C VAL A 166 10.89 16.70 8.67
N ASN A 167 10.82 16.92 9.98
CA ASN A 167 11.86 16.50 10.93
C ASN A 167 12.00 14.97 10.96
N GLY A 168 10.89 14.25 10.81
CA GLY A 168 10.89 12.80 10.65
C GLY A 168 11.73 12.34 9.46
N LEU A 169 11.67 13.05 8.32
CA LEU A 169 12.49 12.74 7.16
C LEU A 169 13.99 12.85 7.47
N HIS A 170 14.40 13.77 8.34
CA HIS A 170 15.80 13.90 8.75
C HIS A 170 16.30 12.65 9.48
N VAL A 171 15.55 12.18 10.49
CA VAL A 171 15.83 10.94 11.21
C VAL A 171 15.86 9.75 10.25
N VAL A 172 14.83 9.61 9.40
CA VAL A 172 14.72 8.52 8.44
C VAL A 172 15.87 8.53 7.42
N SER A 173 16.32 9.70 6.97
CA SER A 173 17.48 9.83 6.09
C SER A 173 18.77 9.39 6.77
N GLY A 174 18.97 9.75 8.04
CA GLY A 174 20.09 9.26 8.83
C GLY A 174 20.09 7.73 8.94
N LEU A 175 18.93 7.14 9.25
CA LEU A 175 18.79 5.69 9.29
C LEU A 175 19.04 5.03 7.93
N PHE A 176 18.58 5.64 6.82
CA PHE A 176 18.86 5.15 5.47
C PHE A 176 20.37 5.09 5.18
N ASP A 177 21.12 6.12 5.54
CA ASP A 177 22.58 6.15 5.36
C ASP A 177 23.28 5.06 6.19
N LEU A 178 22.78 4.80 7.41
CA LEU A 178 23.27 3.71 8.24
C LEU A 178 22.96 2.33 7.65
N ILE A 179 21.79 2.14 7.03
CA ILE A 179 21.47 0.91 6.31
C ILE A 179 22.46 0.70 5.15
N LEU A 180 22.77 1.75 4.39
CA LEU A 180 23.75 1.65 3.30
C LEU A 180 25.17 1.32 3.80
N LYS A 181 25.54 1.80 4.99
CA LYS A 181 26.81 1.41 5.65
C LYS A 181 26.75 -0.05 6.10
N ALA A 182 25.66 -0.47 6.74
CA ALA A 182 25.43 -1.84 7.16
C ALA A 182 25.56 -2.82 6.00
N GLU A 183 24.93 -2.55 4.86
CA GLU A 183 25.01 -3.41 3.65
C GLU A 183 26.43 -3.66 3.14
N LYS A 184 27.37 -2.74 3.39
CA LYS A 184 28.78 -2.87 3.00
C LYS A 184 29.63 -3.62 4.03
N SER A 185 29.10 -3.88 5.23
CA SER A 185 29.83 -4.56 6.30
C SER A 185 29.95 -6.06 6.05
N ALA A 186 31.03 -6.66 6.56
CA ALA A 186 31.21 -8.12 6.54
C ALA A 186 30.09 -8.83 7.32
N GLN A 187 29.59 -8.21 8.40
CA GLN A 187 28.48 -8.73 9.19
C GLN A 187 27.20 -8.87 8.35
N TYR A 188 26.87 -7.87 7.53
CA TYR A 188 25.74 -7.98 6.61
C TYR A 188 25.96 -9.05 5.57
N GLN A 189 27.12 -9.08 4.91
CA GLN A 189 27.40 -10.08 3.87
C GLN A 189 27.34 -11.51 4.43
N SER A 190 27.91 -11.76 5.61
CA SER A 190 27.88 -13.09 6.25
C SER A 190 26.48 -13.55 6.65
N LYS A 191 25.63 -12.62 7.13
CA LYS A 191 24.28 -12.96 7.59
C LYS A 191 23.25 -13.02 6.45
N PHE A 192 23.43 -12.22 5.40
CA PHE A 192 22.32 -11.79 4.53
C PHE A 192 22.64 -11.81 3.04
N GLN A 193 23.78 -12.38 2.63
CA GLN A 193 24.05 -12.61 1.21
C GLN A 193 23.00 -13.58 0.66
N ASP A 194 22.23 -13.13 -0.33
CA ASP A 194 21.27 -13.99 -1.04
C ASP A 194 22.05 -15.23 -1.53
N PRO A 195 21.63 -16.46 -1.18
CA PRO A 195 22.29 -17.64 -1.70
C PRO A 195 22.24 -17.59 -3.23
N PRO A 196 23.31 -18.05 -3.93
CA PRO A 196 23.26 -18.12 -5.37
C PRO A 196 22.03 -18.92 -5.80
N VAL A 197 21.31 -18.42 -6.81
CA VAL A 197 20.11 -19.08 -7.34
C VAL A 197 20.49 -20.47 -7.84
N LYS A 198 20.30 -21.49 -7.00
CA LYS A 198 20.71 -22.88 -7.29
C LYS A 198 19.79 -23.55 -8.29
N ASN A 199 18.49 -23.21 -8.30
CA ASN A 199 17.48 -23.81 -9.17
C ASN A 199 16.75 -22.72 -9.97
N LYS A 200 17.12 -22.58 -11.26
CA LYS A 200 16.49 -21.65 -12.19
C LYS A 200 15.44 -22.39 -12.98
N LYS A 201 14.18 -22.26 -12.60
CA LYS A 201 13.06 -22.86 -13.32
C LYS A 201 11.82 -21.99 -13.17
N CYS A 202 11.34 -21.47 -14.29
CA CYS A 202 10.18 -20.59 -14.25
C CYS A 202 8.91 -21.39 -13.91
N ILE A 203 8.20 -21.05 -12.83
CA ILE A 203 6.95 -21.73 -12.45
C ILE A 203 5.82 -21.54 -13.47
N TYR A 204 5.93 -20.57 -14.39
CA TYR A 204 4.90 -20.25 -15.38
C TYR A 204 5.15 -20.86 -16.75
N CYS A 205 6.39 -20.84 -17.25
CA CYS A 205 6.72 -21.39 -18.58
C CYS A 205 7.68 -22.59 -18.55
N LEU A 206 8.06 -23.05 -17.35
CA LEU A 206 8.94 -24.19 -17.09
C LEU A 206 10.35 -24.11 -17.69
N THR A 207 10.70 -23.01 -18.38
CA THR A 207 12.05 -22.78 -18.88
C THR A 207 13.06 -22.72 -17.74
N GLU A 208 14.22 -23.31 -17.97
CA GLU A 208 15.41 -23.17 -17.12
C GLU A 208 16.41 -22.18 -17.74
N ASN A 209 16.11 -21.72 -18.97
CA ASN A 209 16.92 -20.79 -19.75
C ASN A 209 16.48 -19.33 -19.55
N GLY A 210 17.42 -18.41 -19.81
CA GLY A 210 17.19 -16.97 -19.74
C GLY A 210 17.66 -16.36 -18.43
N SER A 211 17.28 -15.09 -18.20
CA SER A 211 17.62 -14.35 -16.99
C SER A 211 16.54 -14.52 -15.92
N PHE A 212 16.99 -14.60 -14.68
CA PHE A 212 16.17 -14.79 -13.46
C PHE A 212 16.66 -13.80 -12.40
N THR A 213 16.62 -12.52 -12.76
CA THR A 213 17.24 -11.46 -11.96
C THR A 213 16.21 -10.67 -11.15
N SER A 214 14.95 -10.71 -11.56
CA SER A 214 13.83 -10.05 -10.87
C SER A 214 13.23 -10.90 -9.74
N GLU A 215 12.79 -10.22 -8.70
CA GLU A 215 11.81 -10.76 -7.74
C GLU A 215 10.40 -10.66 -8.37
N GLU A 216 9.51 -11.59 -8.05
CA GLU A 216 8.11 -11.57 -8.53
C GLU A 216 7.16 -11.26 -7.37
N HIS A 217 6.29 -10.26 -7.54
CA HIS A 217 5.22 -9.99 -6.59
C HIS A 217 4.00 -10.86 -6.93
N ILE A 218 3.63 -11.79 -6.06
CA ILE A 218 2.51 -12.72 -6.30
C ILE A 218 1.22 -11.93 -6.49
N ILE A 219 0.91 -11.05 -5.53
CA ILE A 219 -0.11 -10.02 -5.64
C ILE A 219 0.57 -8.73 -6.15
N PRO A 220 0.01 -8.04 -7.17
CA PRO A 220 0.64 -6.83 -7.70
C PRO A 220 0.96 -5.78 -6.62
N GLU A 221 2.17 -5.19 -6.65
CA GLU A 221 2.54 -4.08 -5.74
C GLU A 221 1.58 -2.88 -5.87
N SER A 222 0.97 -2.71 -7.04
CA SER A 222 -0.04 -1.68 -7.31
C SER A 222 -1.37 -1.88 -6.55
N LEU A 223 -1.56 -3.03 -5.88
CA LEU A 223 -2.62 -3.32 -4.91
C LEU A 223 -2.12 -3.16 -3.46
N GLY A 224 -0.95 -2.55 -3.24
CA GLY A 224 -0.41 -2.33 -1.91
C GLY A 224 0.33 -3.53 -1.31
N ASN A 225 0.53 -4.61 -2.06
CA ASN A 225 1.30 -5.76 -1.60
C ASN A 225 2.81 -5.49 -1.68
N ASP A 226 3.48 -5.51 -0.53
CA ASP A 226 4.94 -5.52 -0.42
C ASP A 226 5.47 -6.74 0.34
N GLU A 227 4.64 -7.76 0.56
CA GLU A 227 4.93 -8.93 1.43
C GLU A 227 5.06 -10.23 0.63
N TYR A 228 4.08 -10.54 -0.22
CA TYR A 228 4.06 -11.80 -0.97
C TYR A 228 4.94 -11.73 -2.22
N ILE A 229 6.23 -12.01 -2.03
CA ILE A 229 7.27 -11.90 -3.05
C ILE A 229 7.98 -13.25 -3.21
N LEU A 230 8.04 -13.76 -4.44
CA LEU A 230 8.87 -14.91 -4.79
C LEU A 230 10.32 -14.45 -5.02
N PRO A 231 11.31 -15.20 -4.48
CA PRO A 231 12.70 -14.85 -4.65
C PRO A 231 13.16 -15.06 -6.11
N LYS A 232 14.31 -14.46 -6.44
CA LYS A 232 14.97 -14.64 -7.74
C LYS A 232 15.18 -16.13 -8.03
N GLY A 233 14.95 -16.54 -9.27
CA GLY A 233 15.05 -17.93 -9.71
C GLY A 233 13.71 -18.64 -9.93
N TYR A 234 12.65 -18.18 -9.29
CA TYR A 234 11.32 -18.77 -9.41
C TYR A 234 10.60 -18.39 -10.71
N VAL A 235 10.88 -17.21 -11.22
CA VAL A 235 10.22 -16.65 -12.41
C VAL A 235 11.29 -16.06 -13.32
N CYS A 236 11.26 -16.41 -14.61
CA CYS A 236 12.16 -15.82 -15.57
C CYS A 236 11.75 -14.37 -15.88
N ASP A 237 12.71 -13.53 -16.23
CA ASP A 237 12.49 -12.10 -16.46
C ASP A 237 11.53 -11.86 -17.65
N THR A 238 11.43 -12.81 -18.59
CA THR A 238 10.47 -12.75 -19.70
C THR A 238 9.03 -12.89 -19.22
N CYS A 239 8.73 -13.89 -18.38
CA CYS A 239 7.40 -14.06 -17.82
C CYS A 239 7.04 -12.87 -16.94
N ASN A 240 7.90 -12.52 -15.98
CA ASN A 240 7.68 -11.43 -15.04
C ASN A 240 7.39 -10.11 -15.77
N ASN A 241 8.31 -9.66 -16.65
CA ASN A 241 8.23 -8.32 -17.23
C ASN A 241 7.29 -8.19 -18.43
N LYS A 242 6.88 -9.29 -19.09
CA LYS A 242 6.01 -9.22 -20.28
C LYS A 242 4.62 -9.79 -20.04
N VAL A 243 4.53 -11.02 -19.51
CA VAL A 243 3.25 -11.72 -19.35
C VAL A 243 2.58 -11.27 -18.06
N LEU A 244 3.25 -11.47 -16.92
CA LEU A 244 2.65 -11.26 -15.61
C LEU A 244 2.39 -9.77 -15.34
N SER A 245 3.33 -8.90 -15.73
CA SER A 245 3.15 -7.44 -15.66
C SER A 245 1.92 -6.95 -16.44
N HIS A 246 1.61 -7.60 -17.58
CA HIS A 246 0.41 -7.29 -18.36
C HIS A 246 -0.86 -7.72 -17.63
N LEU A 247 -0.88 -8.94 -17.07
CA LEU A 247 -2.02 -9.45 -16.29
C LEU A 247 -2.28 -8.61 -15.04
N ASP A 248 -1.22 -8.26 -14.31
CA ASP A 248 -1.28 -7.35 -13.16
C ASP A 248 -1.90 -6.00 -13.57
N ASN A 249 -1.49 -5.46 -14.73
CA ASN A 249 -2.05 -4.22 -15.25
C ASN A 249 -3.53 -4.36 -15.64
N GLN A 250 -3.94 -5.47 -16.27
CA GLN A 250 -5.35 -5.72 -16.58
C GLN A 250 -6.21 -5.79 -15.31
N LEU A 251 -5.73 -6.48 -14.27
CA LEU A 251 -6.42 -6.58 -12.99
C LEU A 251 -6.61 -5.21 -12.33
N ILE A 252 -5.54 -4.41 -12.21
CA ILE A 252 -5.61 -3.10 -11.53
C ILE A 252 -6.35 -2.02 -12.32
N GLN A 253 -6.54 -2.23 -13.64
CA GLN A 253 -7.32 -1.36 -14.52
C GLN A 253 -8.78 -1.82 -14.66
N SER A 254 -9.13 -3.01 -14.18
CA SER A 254 -10.53 -3.43 -14.13
C SER A 254 -11.32 -2.46 -13.26
N ALA A 255 -12.54 -2.12 -13.70
CA ALA A 255 -13.32 -1.07 -13.06
C ALA A 255 -13.51 -1.23 -11.53
N PRO A 256 -13.98 -2.38 -11.00
CA PRO A 256 -14.16 -2.54 -9.56
C PRO A 256 -12.83 -2.36 -8.81
N ILE A 257 -11.76 -3.00 -9.26
CA ILE A 257 -10.46 -2.92 -8.59
C ILE A 257 -9.86 -1.52 -8.67
N SER A 258 -9.96 -0.85 -9.82
CA SER A 258 -9.45 0.52 -9.98
C SER A 258 -10.14 1.51 -9.04
N PHE A 259 -11.45 1.40 -8.85
CA PHE A 259 -12.21 2.19 -7.88
C PHE A 259 -11.80 1.87 -6.44
N LEU A 260 -11.78 0.58 -6.07
CA LEU A 260 -11.45 0.13 -4.72
C LEU A 260 -10.02 0.53 -4.32
N ARG A 261 -9.09 0.57 -5.27
CA ARG A 261 -7.73 1.13 -5.07
C ARG A 261 -7.78 2.60 -4.64
N VAL A 262 -8.71 3.40 -5.17
CA VAL A 262 -8.90 4.78 -4.73
C VAL A 262 -9.46 4.87 -3.32
N LEU A 263 -10.32 3.94 -2.91
CA LEU A 263 -10.82 3.90 -1.54
C LEU A 263 -9.73 3.52 -0.55
N PHE A 264 -9.01 2.43 -0.81
CA PHE A 264 -8.23 1.75 0.22
C PHE A 264 -6.72 1.96 0.15
N LEU A 265 -6.14 2.29 -1.02
CA LEU A 265 -4.71 2.57 -1.06
C LEU A 265 -4.40 3.95 -0.47
N ALA A 266 -3.37 3.99 0.36
CA ALA A 266 -2.79 5.25 0.82
C ALA A 266 -2.08 5.97 -0.33
N HIS A 267 -1.29 5.23 -1.12
CA HIS A 267 -0.55 5.74 -2.27
C HIS A 267 -0.29 4.64 -3.30
N THR A 268 0.01 5.05 -4.53
CA THR A 268 0.41 4.17 -5.64
C THR A 268 1.86 3.67 -5.47
N LYS A 269 2.27 2.72 -6.32
CA LYS A 269 3.67 2.28 -6.44
C LYS A 269 4.64 3.46 -6.66
N ALA A 270 4.20 4.49 -7.38
CA ALA A 270 4.98 5.70 -7.64
C ALA A 270 4.98 6.73 -6.49
N GLY A 271 4.26 6.46 -5.40
CA GLY A 271 4.14 7.35 -4.24
C GLY A 271 3.08 8.45 -4.36
N LYS A 272 2.31 8.48 -5.45
CA LYS A 272 1.21 9.45 -5.65
C LYS A 272 -0.09 8.97 -5.00
N LEU A 273 -1.01 9.89 -4.70
CA LEU A 273 -2.38 9.50 -4.33
C LEU A 273 -3.08 8.76 -5.48
N PRO A 274 -3.91 7.74 -5.21
CA PRO A 274 -4.57 6.98 -6.27
C PRO A 274 -5.63 7.78 -7.04
N THR A 275 -5.76 7.45 -8.33
CA THR A 275 -6.80 7.96 -9.22
C THR A 275 -7.37 6.81 -10.04
N ALA A 276 -8.69 6.81 -10.23
CA ALA A 276 -9.39 5.94 -11.16
C ALA A 276 -10.06 6.80 -12.25
N ARG A 277 -9.95 6.36 -13.50
CA ARG A 277 -10.55 7.04 -14.65
C ARG A 277 -11.52 6.09 -15.33
N PHE A 278 -12.77 6.52 -15.39
CA PHE A 278 -13.86 5.88 -16.10
C PHE A 278 -14.24 6.74 -17.30
N GLN A 279 -15.11 6.24 -18.18
CA GLN A 279 -15.56 7.02 -19.33
C GLN A 279 -16.29 8.30 -18.93
N ASP A 280 -17.08 8.24 -17.85
CA ASP A 280 -17.97 9.33 -17.44
C ASP A 280 -17.53 10.02 -16.14
N ALA A 281 -16.47 9.54 -15.49
CA ALA A 281 -16.03 10.06 -14.20
C ALA A 281 -14.53 9.86 -13.95
N VAL A 282 -13.94 10.81 -13.21
CA VAL A 282 -12.61 10.66 -12.60
C VAL A 282 -12.78 10.69 -11.08
N ILE A 283 -12.22 9.70 -10.40
CA ILE A 283 -12.27 9.59 -8.95
C ILE A 283 -10.84 9.69 -8.42
N GLU A 284 -10.59 10.71 -7.60
CA GLU A 284 -9.27 11.04 -7.04
C GLU A 284 -9.32 10.93 -5.52
N LYS A 285 -8.33 10.26 -4.93
CA LYS A 285 -8.06 10.45 -3.50
C LYS A 285 -7.28 11.75 -3.35
N ILE A 286 -7.85 12.73 -2.64
CA ILE A 286 -7.21 14.03 -2.41
C ILE A 286 -6.61 14.14 -1.01
N ARG A 287 -7.18 13.41 -0.04
CA ARG A 287 -6.62 13.17 1.31
C ARG A 287 -6.96 11.75 1.75
N PRO A 288 -6.36 11.18 2.82
CA PRO A 288 -6.61 9.80 3.22
C PRO A 288 -8.09 9.44 3.35
N ARG A 289 -8.90 10.41 3.78
CA ARG A 289 -10.33 10.29 4.06
C ARG A 289 -11.23 11.18 3.18
N GLU A 290 -10.67 11.77 2.13
CA GLU A 290 -11.41 12.65 1.23
C GLU A 290 -11.21 12.22 -0.22
N LEU A 291 -12.33 12.08 -0.92
CA LEU A 291 -12.39 11.74 -2.34
C LEU A 291 -12.97 12.91 -3.12
N LYS A 292 -12.45 13.11 -4.32
CA LYS A 292 -12.97 14.05 -5.30
C LYS A 292 -13.50 13.26 -6.48
N ILE A 293 -14.78 13.44 -6.79
CA ILE A 293 -15.43 12.82 -7.95
C ILE A 293 -15.72 13.93 -8.96
N LEU A 294 -15.14 13.81 -10.14
CA LEU A 294 -15.32 14.72 -11.25
C LEU A 294 -16.14 14.03 -12.33
N SER A 295 -17.38 14.47 -12.53
CA SER A 295 -18.19 14.00 -13.66
C SER A 295 -17.62 14.55 -14.96
N GLN A 296 -17.44 13.68 -15.96
CA GLN A 296 -17.01 14.07 -17.30
C GLN A 296 -18.19 14.31 -18.24
N THR A 297 -19.39 13.91 -17.83
CA THR A 297 -20.64 14.11 -18.59
C THR A 297 -21.69 14.81 -17.72
N ASN A 298 -22.65 15.48 -18.35
CA ASN A 298 -23.78 16.09 -17.62
C ASN A 298 -24.84 15.06 -17.19
N THR A 299 -24.68 13.79 -17.57
CA THR A 299 -25.72 12.75 -17.42
C THR A 299 -25.56 11.86 -16.20
N ASN A 300 -24.35 11.76 -15.62
CA ASN A 300 -24.07 10.86 -14.49
C ASN A 300 -23.70 11.64 -13.23
N GLN A 301 -24.64 12.44 -12.73
CA GLN A 301 -24.49 13.09 -11.43
C GLN A 301 -24.76 12.08 -10.31
N MET A 302 -23.86 12.06 -9.31
CA MET A 302 -24.06 11.29 -8.09
C MET A 302 -25.30 11.80 -7.37
N GLN A 303 -26.28 10.93 -7.16
CA GLN A 303 -27.46 11.27 -6.38
C GLN A 303 -27.10 11.13 -4.91
N VAL A 304 -27.20 12.23 -4.16
CA VAL A 304 -26.87 12.26 -2.73
C VAL A 304 -28.11 12.69 -1.96
N THR A 305 -28.46 11.93 -0.92
CA THR A 305 -29.55 12.23 -0.01
C THR A 305 -29.01 12.25 1.41
N GLU A 306 -29.25 13.35 2.13
CA GLU A 306 -28.95 13.45 3.56
C GLU A 306 -29.96 12.60 4.35
N LEU A 307 -29.47 11.87 5.35
CA LEU A 307 -30.24 11.02 6.25
C LEU A 307 -30.44 11.75 7.59
N ASP A 308 -31.43 11.31 8.38
CA ASP A 308 -31.82 11.96 9.64
C ASP A 308 -30.71 12.03 10.70
N ASP A 309 -29.70 11.16 10.59
CA ASP A 309 -28.53 11.10 11.47
C ASP A 309 -27.38 12.01 11.01
N GLY A 310 -27.58 12.82 9.97
CA GLY A 310 -26.57 13.69 9.36
C GLY A 310 -25.57 12.94 8.46
N THR A 311 -25.79 11.65 8.19
CA THR A 311 -25.01 10.92 7.17
C THR A 311 -25.61 11.09 5.78
N PHE A 312 -24.87 10.71 4.74
CA PHE A 312 -25.32 10.85 3.36
C PHE A 312 -25.38 9.50 2.67
N ARG A 313 -26.48 9.24 1.96
CA ARG A 313 -26.61 8.12 1.02
C ARG A 313 -26.33 8.63 -0.39
N GLY A 314 -25.29 8.08 -1.00
CA GLY A 314 -24.92 8.36 -2.37
C GLY A 314 -25.13 7.16 -3.30
N SER A 315 -25.55 7.40 -4.55
CA SER A 315 -25.50 6.40 -5.62
C SER A 315 -24.70 6.94 -6.81
N LEU A 316 -23.76 6.12 -7.30
CA LEU A 316 -22.91 6.40 -8.45
C LEU A 316 -22.96 5.23 -9.43
N SER A 317 -23.44 5.49 -10.64
CA SER A 317 -23.44 4.53 -11.75
C SER A 317 -22.32 4.87 -12.73
N LEU A 318 -21.46 3.91 -13.00
CA LEU A 318 -20.34 4.04 -13.95
C LEU A 318 -20.61 3.17 -15.18
N SER A 319 -20.68 3.77 -16.37
CA SER A 319 -20.95 3.06 -17.63
C SER A 319 -19.67 2.68 -18.38
N ASN A 320 -19.78 1.68 -19.27
CA ASN A 320 -18.69 1.23 -20.18
C ASN A 320 -17.35 0.99 -19.48
N CYS A 321 -17.45 0.39 -18.31
CA CYS A 321 -16.32 0.02 -17.49
C CYS A 321 -15.55 -1.13 -18.13
N LYS A 322 -14.21 -1.05 -18.17
CA LYS A 322 -13.36 -2.17 -18.59
C LYS A 322 -13.52 -3.32 -17.59
N PHE A 323 -14.17 -4.39 -18.02
CA PHE A 323 -14.32 -5.61 -17.24
C PHE A 323 -14.28 -6.82 -18.19
N SER A 324 -13.29 -7.70 -17.97
CA SER A 324 -13.10 -8.92 -18.74
C SER A 324 -12.91 -10.06 -17.74
N PRO A 325 -13.92 -10.93 -17.55
CA PRO A 325 -13.79 -12.08 -16.64
C PRO A 325 -12.58 -12.95 -16.97
N LYS A 326 -12.25 -13.09 -18.26
CA LYS A 326 -11.08 -13.84 -18.72
C LYS A 326 -9.77 -13.22 -18.26
N ASP A 327 -9.59 -11.91 -18.45
CA ASP A 327 -8.36 -11.23 -18.03
C ASP A 327 -8.20 -11.21 -16.50
N ILE A 328 -9.30 -10.98 -15.77
CA ILE A 328 -9.32 -11.07 -14.31
C ILE A 328 -8.98 -12.50 -13.87
N GLY A 329 -9.63 -13.51 -14.49
CA GLY A 329 -9.36 -14.91 -14.24
C GLY A 329 -7.88 -15.25 -14.43
N ARG A 330 -7.23 -14.80 -15.51
CA ARG A 330 -5.79 -15.03 -15.73
C ARG A 330 -4.93 -14.44 -14.62
N ALA A 331 -5.24 -13.23 -14.16
CA ALA A 331 -4.53 -12.60 -13.05
C ALA A 331 -4.75 -13.34 -11.71
N LEU A 332 -5.97 -13.82 -11.45
CA LEU A 332 -6.27 -14.62 -10.25
C LEU A 332 -5.56 -15.98 -10.27
N TYR A 333 -5.50 -16.63 -11.43
CA TYR A 333 -4.73 -17.87 -11.61
C TYR A 333 -3.23 -17.66 -11.42
N LYS A 334 -2.70 -16.51 -11.88
CA LYS A 334 -1.33 -16.07 -11.61
C LYS A 334 -1.06 -15.94 -10.12
N ILE A 335 -1.96 -15.28 -9.38
CA ILE A 335 -1.86 -15.13 -7.92
C ILE A 335 -1.87 -16.51 -7.25
N ALA A 336 -2.83 -17.37 -7.58
CA ALA A 336 -2.95 -18.72 -7.02
C ALA A 336 -1.70 -19.59 -7.25
N LEU A 337 -1.19 -19.66 -8.47
CA LEU A 337 0.02 -20.45 -8.77
C LEU A 337 1.26 -19.87 -8.07
N GLY A 338 1.33 -18.54 -7.93
CA GLY A 338 2.37 -17.87 -7.14
C GLY A 338 2.33 -18.26 -5.66
N PHE A 339 1.14 -18.34 -5.05
CA PHE A 339 0.98 -18.81 -3.66
C PHE A 339 1.41 -20.26 -3.46
N ILE A 340 1.15 -21.14 -4.43
CA ILE A 340 1.66 -22.53 -4.35
C ILE A 340 3.18 -22.56 -4.29
N ALA A 341 3.83 -21.74 -5.12
CA ALA A 341 5.29 -21.65 -5.12
C ALA A 341 5.82 -21.06 -3.81
N PHE A 342 5.10 -20.10 -3.23
CA PHE A 342 5.44 -19.44 -1.98
C PHE A 342 5.33 -20.39 -0.78
N ASP A 343 4.21 -21.11 -0.66
CA ASP A 343 3.92 -21.95 0.50
C ASP A 343 4.56 -23.35 0.41
N TYR A 344 4.60 -23.93 -0.80
CA TYR A 344 5.02 -25.33 -1.02
C TYR A 344 6.26 -25.47 -1.92
N GLY A 345 6.86 -24.36 -2.34
CA GLY A 345 8.11 -24.34 -3.10
C GLY A 345 7.94 -24.48 -4.63
N GLN A 346 9.05 -24.18 -5.32
CA GLN A 346 9.14 -24.13 -6.78
C GLN A 346 8.75 -25.45 -7.46
N ASP A 347 9.20 -26.59 -6.93
CA ASP A 347 8.96 -27.90 -7.53
C ASP A 347 7.48 -28.27 -7.51
N THR A 348 6.78 -27.97 -6.40
CA THR A 348 5.34 -28.18 -6.27
C THR A 348 4.57 -27.35 -7.29
N ALA A 349 4.93 -26.07 -7.45
CA ALA A 349 4.31 -25.20 -8.44
C ALA A 349 4.58 -25.67 -9.89
N CYS A 350 5.75 -26.29 -10.15
CA CYS A 350 6.09 -26.85 -11.46
C CYS A 350 5.41 -28.19 -11.77
N HIS A 351 4.62 -28.76 -10.84
CA HIS A 351 3.99 -30.06 -11.04
C HIS A 351 3.04 -30.06 -12.27
N PRO A 352 3.03 -31.10 -13.13
CA PRO A 352 2.24 -31.15 -14.37
C PRO A 352 0.73 -30.92 -14.20
N LYS A 353 0.17 -31.20 -13.01
CA LYS A 353 -1.24 -30.94 -12.68
C LYS A 353 -1.67 -29.47 -12.87
N PHE A 354 -0.71 -28.54 -12.95
CA PHE A 354 -0.95 -27.12 -13.19
C PHE A 354 -0.62 -26.66 -14.62
N ASP A 355 -0.36 -27.58 -15.56
CA ASP A 355 0.00 -27.22 -16.94
C ASP A 355 -1.11 -26.45 -17.67
N ALA A 356 -2.38 -26.84 -17.46
CA ALA A 356 -3.53 -26.12 -18.01
C ALA A 356 -3.62 -24.68 -17.46
N ALA A 357 -3.41 -24.50 -16.15
CA ALA A 357 -3.34 -23.17 -15.54
C ALA A 357 -2.17 -22.34 -16.09
N ARG A 358 -0.96 -22.91 -16.22
CA ARG A 358 0.19 -22.25 -16.84
C ARG A 358 -0.11 -21.79 -18.26
N LYS A 359 -0.73 -22.65 -19.07
CA LYS A 359 -1.11 -22.33 -20.44
C LYS A 359 -2.12 -21.17 -20.46
N PHE A 360 -3.15 -21.23 -19.61
CA PHE A 360 -4.12 -20.13 -19.46
C PHE A 360 -3.45 -18.80 -19.08
N ILE A 361 -2.58 -18.81 -18.08
CA ILE A 361 -1.84 -17.62 -17.64
C ILE A 361 -0.97 -17.07 -18.78
N THR A 362 -0.20 -17.92 -19.45
CA THR A 362 0.83 -17.48 -20.41
C THR A 362 0.28 -17.11 -21.78
N THR A 363 -0.73 -17.82 -22.28
CA THR A 363 -1.25 -17.62 -23.65
C THR A 363 -2.66 -17.07 -23.69
N GLY A 364 -3.41 -17.10 -22.58
CA GLY A 364 -4.81 -16.68 -22.56
C GLY A 364 -5.74 -17.62 -23.34
N THR A 365 -5.40 -18.91 -23.42
CA THR A 365 -6.31 -19.93 -23.99
C THR A 365 -7.50 -20.18 -23.06
N ASP A 366 -8.21 -21.28 -23.22
CA ASP A 366 -9.22 -21.70 -22.26
C ASP A 366 -8.60 -22.00 -20.88
N ALA A 367 -9.29 -21.57 -19.83
CA ALA A 367 -8.94 -21.96 -18.47
C ALA A 367 -9.35 -23.43 -18.20
N PRO A 368 -8.64 -24.13 -17.30
CA PRO A 368 -9.03 -25.48 -16.87
C PRO A 368 -10.39 -25.52 -16.16
N ASN A 369 -10.82 -24.40 -15.57
CA ASN A 369 -12.02 -24.29 -14.77
C ASN A 369 -12.68 -22.91 -14.91
N GLY A 370 -13.92 -22.78 -14.40
CA GLY A 370 -14.63 -21.50 -14.39
C GLY A 370 -14.05 -20.46 -13.43
N LEU A 371 -14.74 -19.35 -13.28
CA LEU A 371 -14.53 -18.34 -12.24
C LEU A 371 -15.85 -18.16 -11.48
N LEU A 372 -15.84 -18.40 -10.18
CA LEU A 372 -16.94 -17.96 -9.32
C LEU A 372 -16.62 -16.56 -8.83
N ILE A 373 -17.55 -15.62 -9.03
CA ILE A 373 -17.35 -14.22 -8.66
C ILE A 373 -18.61 -13.67 -8.01
N GLN A 374 -18.45 -12.90 -6.95
CA GLN A 374 -19.56 -12.19 -6.33
C GLN A 374 -19.88 -10.91 -7.09
N LEU A 375 -21.13 -10.74 -7.53
CA LEU A 375 -21.55 -9.57 -8.30
C LEU A 375 -21.94 -8.38 -7.43
N GLU A 376 -22.39 -8.64 -6.21
CA GLU A 376 -22.75 -7.62 -5.23
C GLU A 376 -21.92 -7.81 -3.97
N SER A 377 -21.11 -6.82 -3.62
CA SER A 377 -20.19 -6.92 -2.49
C SER A 377 -20.11 -5.61 -1.71
N ILE A 378 -19.74 -5.74 -0.43
CA ILE A 378 -19.39 -4.61 0.42
C ILE A 378 -17.87 -4.44 0.34
N PRO A 379 -17.37 -3.27 -0.10
CA PRO A 379 -15.95 -2.97 -0.12
C PRO A 379 -15.31 -3.13 1.27
N THR A 380 -14.14 -3.76 1.32
CA THR A 380 -13.31 -3.86 2.54
C THR A 380 -11.87 -3.51 2.20
N PRO A 381 -11.02 -3.08 3.15
CA PRO A 381 -9.61 -2.78 2.85
C PRO A 381 -8.73 -4.04 2.71
N GLU A 382 -9.29 -5.22 2.96
CA GLU A 382 -8.53 -6.47 3.04
C GLU A 382 -8.14 -7.01 1.66
N ILE A 383 -6.95 -7.62 1.58
CA ILE A 383 -6.59 -8.54 0.51
C ILE A 383 -6.25 -9.87 1.17
N ALA A 384 -7.00 -10.92 0.82
CA ALA A 384 -6.81 -12.25 1.37
C ALA A 384 -6.82 -13.30 0.27
N VAL A 385 -5.93 -14.28 0.40
CA VAL A 385 -5.88 -15.46 -0.46
C VAL A 385 -5.82 -16.68 0.43
N GLN A 386 -6.74 -17.62 0.25
CA GLN A 386 -6.88 -18.80 1.10
C GLN A 386 -7.07 -20.04 0.24
N TYR A 387 -6.43 -21.15 0.63
CA TYR A 387 -6.71 -22.45 0.04
C TYR A 387 -8.12 -22.90 0.43
N VAL A 388 -8.83 -23.48 -0.53
CA VAL A 388 -10.16 -24.06 -0.32
C VAL A 388 -10.05 -25.56 -0.51
N ASN A 389 -10.50 -26.31 0.50
CA ASN A 389 -10.50 -27.76 0.42
C ASN A 389 -11.62 -28.24 -0.52
N LEU A 390 -11.23 -28.83 -1.65
CA LEU A 390 -12.11 -29.57 -2.53
C LEU A 390 -11.79 -31.06 -2.32
N GLU A 391 -12.47 -31.70 -1.38
CA GLU A 391 -12.31 -33.15 -1.18
C GLU A 391 -12.95 -33.92 -2.35
N PRO A 392 -12.32 -34.99 -2.89
CA PRO A 392 -11.00 -35.55 -2.56
C PRO A 392 -9.83 -35.03 -3.43
N LYS A 393 -10.07 -34.09 -4.36
CA LYS A 393 -9.08 -33.57 -5.33
C LYS A 393 -9.38 -32.13 -5.71
N GLY A 394 -8.35 -31.41 -6.17
CA GLY A 394 -8.43 -30.03 -6.66
C GLY A 394 -7.50 -29.11 -5.88
N THR A 395 -7.12 -27.99 -6.50
CA THR A 395 -6.36 -26.94 -5.83
C THR A 395 -7.11 -25.63 -6.03
N ALA A 396 -8.02 -25.34 -5.10
CA ALA A 396 -8.87 -24.16 -5.17
C ALA A 396 -8.43 -23.06 -4.22
N PHE A 397 -8.80 -21.84 -4.60
CA PHE A 397 -8.51 -20.63 -3.87
C PHE A 397 -9.77 -19.79 -3.72
N PHE A 398 -9.93 -19.24 -2.52
CA PHE A 398 -10.75 -18.07 -2.27
C PHE A 398 -9.83 -16.85 -2.31
N ILE A 399 -10.19 -15.87 -3.13
CA ILE A 399 -9.43 -14.62 -3.30
C ILE A 399 -10.37 -13.46 -3.04
N ASN A 400 -10.05 -12.66 -2.03
CA ASN A 400 -10.67 -11.39 -1.69
C ASN A 400 -9.71 -10.26 -2.06
N ILE A 401 -10.10 -9.38 -2.98
CA ILE A 401 -9.38 -8.13 -3.25
C ILE A 401 -10.32 -6.96 -2.97
N TYR A 402 -10.19 -6.36 -1.80
CA TYR A 402 -10.98 -5.23 -1.36
C TYR A 402 -12.50 -5.43 -1.29
N GLY A 403 -12.95 -6.65 -0.95
CA GLY A 403 -14.35 -7.06 -1.01
C GLY A 403 -14.75 -7.68 -2.35
N PHE A 404 -13.89 -7.62 -3.38
CA PHE A 404 -14.10 -8.36 -4.62
C PHE A 404 -13.79 -9.85 -4.38
N LEU A 405 -14.84 -10.63 -4.12
CA LEU A 405 -14.75 -12.04 -3.76
C LEU A 405 -14.78 -12.95 -4.99
N SER A 406 -13.87 -13.91 -5.03
CA SER A 406 -13.79 -14.89 -6.10
C SER A 406 -13.33 -16.26 -5.62
N PHE A 407 -13.76 -17.31 -6.32
CA PHE A 407 -13.21 -18.65 -6.22
C PHE A 407 -12.72 -19.15 -7.58
N ILE A 408 -11.57 -19.82 -7.55
CA ILE A 408 -11.01 -20.52 -8.70
C ILE A 408 -10.49 -21.89 -8.26
N ASN A 409 -10.55 -22.88 -9.17
CA ASN A 409 -9.76 -24.10 -9.08
C ASN A 409 -8.77 -24.09 -10.23
N ILE A 410 -7.48 -24.19 -9.94
CA ILE A 410 -6.44 -24.12 -10.98
C ILE A 410 -6.14 -25.47 -11.63
N GLU A 411 -6.86 -26.53 -11.26
CA GLU A 411 -6.83 -27.85 -11.90
C GLU A 411 -8.07 -28.08 -12.79
N ASP A 412 -7.96 -28.97 -13.78
CA ASP A 412 -9.07 -29.36 -14.68
C ASP A 412 -10.21 -30.07 -13.95
N ALA A 413 -9.94 -30.67 -12.79
CA ALA A 413 -10.92 -31.37 -12.00
C ALA A 413 -10.70 -31.10 -10.50
N PRO A 414 -11.77 -31.07 -9.70
CA PRO A 414 -13.17 -31.08 -10.11
C PRO A 414 -13.57 -29.75 -10.77
N GLN A 415 -14.53 -29.79 -11.69
CA GLN A 415 -15.14 -28.57 -12.24
C GLN A 415 -15.90 -27.85 -11.13
N MET A 416 -15.71 -26.54 -11.01
CA MET A 416 -16.43 -25.73 -10.04
C MET A 416 -17.92 -25.72 -10.39
N GLN A 417 -18.74 -25.81 -9.35
CA GLN A 417 -20.19 -25.82 -9.47
C GLN A 417 -20.78 -24.72 -8.62
N MET A 418 -21.89 -24.15 -9.08
CA MET A 418 -22.64 -23.16 -8.32
C MET A 418 -23.40 -23.87 -7.18
N HIS A 419 -22.99 -23.62 -5.93
CA HIS A 419 -23.69 -24.12 -4.75
C HIS A 419 -24.84 -23.18 -4.35
N LYS A 420 -25.90 -23.71 -3.72
CA LYS A 420 -27.08 -22.92 -3.31
C LYS A 420 -26.70 -21.72 -2.44
N VAL A 421 -25.82 -21.93 -1.45
CA VAL A 421 -25.32 -20.86 -0.56
C VAL A 421 -24.58 -19.77 -1.34
N LEU A 422 -23.78 -20.13 -2.35
CA LEU A 422 -23.08 -19.14 -3.18
C LEU A 422 -24.07 -18.31 -4.01
N LYS A 423 -25.14 -18.94 -4.51
CA LYS A 423 -26.22 -18.23 -5.21
C LYS A 423 -26.97 -17.26 -4.28
N GLU A 424 -27.24 -17.65 -3.04
CA GLU A 424 -27.84 -16.78 -2.01
C GLU A 424 -26.92 -15.60 -1.64
N LEU A 425 -25.61 -15.73 -1.88
CA LEU A 425 -24.61 -14.68 -1.70
C LEU A 425 -24.29 -13.91 -2.99
N ASN A 426 -25.11 -14.02 -4.03
CA ASN A 426 -24.96 -13.33 -5.32
C ASN A 426 -23.66 -13.66 -6.08
N PHE A 427 -23.22 -14.91 -6.00
CA PHE A 427 -22.16 -15.42 -6.88
C PHE A 427 -22.70 -15.87 -8.23
N GLU A 428 -21.89 -15.66 -9.27
CA GLU A 428 -22.07 -16.25 -10.59
C GLU A 428 -20.88 -17.11 -10.99
N LEU A 429 -21.15 -18.21 -11.71
CA LEU A 429 -20.13 -19.07 -12.31
C LEU A 429 -19.96 -18.62 -13.76
N ILE A 430 -18.82 -18.02 -14.06
CA ILE A 430 -18.48 -17.53 -15.39
C ILE A 430 -17.55 -18.54 -16.08
N SER A 431 -17.88 -18.89 -17.33
CA SER A 431 -16.97 -19.66 -18.18
C SER A 431 -15.80 -18.78 -18.61
N LEU A 432 -14.59 -19.30 -18.47
CA LEU A 432 -13.36 -18.67 -18.96
C LEU A 432 -12.86 -19.30 -20.27
N LYS A 433 -13.76 -19.97 -20.99
CA LYS A 433 -13.52 -20.55 -22.32
C LYS A 433 -14.05 -19.60 -23.38
N GLU A 434 -13.38 -19.53 -24.53
CA GLU A 434 -13.83 -18.74 -25.70
C GLU A 434 -14.93 -19.43 -26.51
#